data_AF-A0A6A0H0N2-F1
#
_entry.id   AF-A0A6A0H0N2-F1
#
_cell.length_a   1.000
_cell.length_b   1.000
_cell.length_c   1.000
_cell.angle_alpha   90.00
_cell.angle_beta   90.00
_cell.angle_gamma   90.00
#
_symmetry.space_group_name_H-M   'P 1'
#
loop_
_entity.id
_entity.type
_entity.pdbx_description
1 polymer ?
#
loop_
_entity_poly.entity_id
_entity_poly.type
_entity_poly.pdbx_seq_one_letter_code
_entity_poly.pdbx_strand_id
1 'polypeptide(L)'
;MAKSKNHTNRNKSRKDHKNGIKKPKVPRFPDRLGCCPKFRRNLRKSRKNQVSLREQRKRCERRRKVREIKLQAIKQEQEAIMAKP
;
A
#
# COMPACT_ATOMS: atom_id res chain seq x y z
N MET A 1 37.62 36.96 -39.13
CA MET A 1 36.84 35.95 -38.38
C MET A 1 36.15 36.63 -37.21
N ALA A 2 34.85 36.87 -37.29
CA ALA A 2 34.12 37.57 -36.23
C ALA A 2 33.77 36.58 -35.10
N LYS A 3 33.97 36.99 -33.84
CA LYS A 3 33.73 36.12 -32.67
C LYS A 3 32.22 35.85 -32.51
N SER A 4 31.84 34.60 -32.27
CA SER A 4 30.46 34.20 -31.89
C SER A 4 30.34 33.94 -30.38
N LYS A 5 29.12 33.80 -29.87
CA LYS A 5 28.88 33.45 -28.46
C LYS A 5 29.15 31.95 -28.23
N ASN A 6 29.90 31.62 -27.18
CA ASN A 6 30.35 30.26 -26.89
C ASN A 6 29.29 29.37 -26.18
N HIS A 7 28.40 29.93 -25.36
CA HIS A 7 27.36 29.16 -24.63
C HIS A 7 26.19 30.03 -24.14
N THR A 8 24.97 29.46 -24.03
CA THR A 8 23.81 30.12 -23.38
C THR A 8 22.75 29.15 -22.85
N ASN A 9 22.21 29.46 -21.66
CA ASN A 9 21.06 28.78 -21.05
C ASN A 9 19.73 29.55 -21.20
N ARG A 10 19.69 30.63 -22.01
CA ARG A 10 18.62 31.65 -22.04
C ARG A 10 17.19 31.11 -22.26
N ASN A 11 17.03 30.04 -23.03
CA ASN A 11 15.72 29.49 -23.39
C ASN A 11 15.53 28.04 -22.94
N LYS A 12 16.37 27.51 -22.04
CA LYS A 12 16.21 26.13 -21.56
C LYS A 12 15.07 26.03 -20.55
N SER A 13 15.11 26.84 -19.49
CA SER A 13 14.04 26.89 -18.49
C SER A 13 12.66 27.15 -19.12
N ARG A 14 12.51 28.10 -20.05
CA ARG A 14 11.23 28.32 -20.75
C ARG A 14 10.73 27.07 -21.49
N LYS A 15 11.63 26.30 -22.10
CA LYS A 15 11.28 25.05 -22.79
C LYS A 15 10.92 23.93 -21.81
N ASP A 16 11.68 23.78 -20.73
CA ASP A 16 11.42 22.77 -19.70
C ASP A 16 10.07 23.00 -19.02
N HIS A 17 9.70 24.27 -18.80
CA HIS A 17 8.44 24.66 -18.21
C HIS A 17 7.26 24.70 -19.20
N LYS A 18 7.49 24.67 -20.52
CA LYS A 18 6.40 24.69 -21.53
C LYS A 18 5.40 23.54 -21.34
N ASN A 19 5.90 22.35 -21.00
CA ASN A 19 5.09 21.17 -20.69
C ASN A 19 4.99 20.90 -19.17
N GLY A 20 5.67 21.71 -18.37
CA GLY A 20 5.85 21.55 -16.93
C GLY A 20 6.81 20.42 -16.56
N ILE A 21 7.62 20.66 -15.52
CA ILE A 21 8.52 19.66 -14.95
C ILE A 21 7.69 18.69 -14.10
N LYS A 22 7.39 17.50 -14.65
CA LYS A 22 6.60 16.49 -13.96
C LYS A 22 7.47 15.69 -13.00
N LYS A 23 6.99 15.50 -11.77
CA LYS A 23 7.61 14.59 -10.79
C LYS A 23 7.45 13.13 -11.26
N PRO A 24 8.40 12.22 -10.93
CA PRO A 24 8.25 10.81 -11.22
C PRO A 24 7.00 10.26 -10.52
N LYS A 25 6.30 9.34 -11.19
CA LYS A 25 5.12 8.68 -10.62
C LYS A 25 5.58 7.68 -9.55
N VAL A 26 5.02 7.77 -8.35
CA VAL A 26 5.28 6.83 -7.25
C VAL A 26 4.13 5.83 -7.18
N PRO A 27 4.34 4.54 -7.52
CA PRO A 27 3.29 3.52 -7.40
C PRO A 27 3.05 3.15 -5.93
N ARG A 28 1.85 2.63 -5.62
CA ARG A 28 1.51 2.13 -4.27
C ARG A 28 2.45 1.01 -3.79
N PHE A 29 2.93 0.18 -4.72
CA PHE A 29 3.87 -0.89 -4.44
C PHE A 29 5.09 -0.73 -5.35
N PRO A 30 6.28 -0.41 -4.80
CA PRO A 30 7.50 -0.29 -5.59
C PRO A 30 8.10 -1.67 -5.94
N ASP A 31 8.98 -1.67 -6.94
CA ASP A 31 9.75 -2.85 -7.31
C ASP A 31 10.77 -3.24 -6.23
N ARG A 32 11.13 -4.52 -6.18
CA ARG A 32 12.10 -5.08 -5.22
C ARG A 32 13.47 -5.32 -5.85
N LEU A 33 13.78 -4.59 -6.92
CA LEU A 33 15.10 -4.59 -7.54
C LEU A 33 16.11 -3.97 -6.56
N GLY A 34 17.30 -4.55 -6.47
CA GLY A 34 18.32 -4.13 -5.49
C GLY A 34 18.12 -4.64 -4.05
N CYS A 35 16.99 -5.27 -3.71
CA CYS A 35 16.83 -5.88 -2.38
C CYS A 35 17.73 -7.12 -2.21
N CYS A 36 18.21 -7.34 -0.97
CA CYS A 36 19.08 -8.47 -0.61
C CYS A 36 18.55 -9.82 -1.14
N PRO A 37 19.36 -10.60 -1.89
CA PRO A 37 18.94 -11.89 -2.44
C PRO A 37 18.50 -12.90 -1.37
N LYS A 38 19.19 -12.94 -0.21
CA LYS A 38 18.84 -13.84 0.91
C LYS A 38 17.41 -13.56 1.41
N PHE A 39 17.08 -12.28 1.59
CA PHE A 39 15.74 -11.85 1.97
C PHE A 39 14.70 -12.21 0.91
N ARG A 40 14.99 -11.96 -0.38
CA ARG A 40 14.07 -12.29 -1.48
C ARG A 40 13.79 -13.79 -1.57
N ARG A 41 14.80 -14.65 -1.39
CA ARG A 41 14.64 -16.10 -1.38
C ARG A 41 13.77 -16.57 -0.22
N ASN A 42 14.01 -16.04 0.99
CA ASN A 42 13.20 -16.36 2.16
C ASN A 42 11.73 -15.94 1.94
N LEU A 43 11.51 -14.69 1.52
CA LEU A 43 10.17 -14.17 1.28
C LEU A 43 9.40 -14.94 0.21
N ARG A 44 10.09 -15.46 -0.82
CA ARG A 44 9.48 -16.35 -1.82
C ARG A 44 9.01 -17.66 -1.19
N LYS A 45 9.85 -18.29 -0.36
CA LYS A 45 9.50 -19.53 0.36
C LYS A 45 8.33 -19.30 1.34
N SER A 46 8.37 -18.23 2.13
CA SER A 46 7.31 -17.90 3.09
C SER A 46 5.96 -17.66 2.41
N ARG A 47 5.94 -17.01 1.24
CA ARG A 47 4.71 -16.79 0.46
C ARG A 47 4.18 -18.08 -0.17
N LYS A 48 5.07 -18.97 -0.60
CA LYS A 48 4.68 -20.27 -1.18
C LYS A 48 4.05 -21.19 -0.13
N ASN A 49 4.59 -21.19 1.09
CA ASN A 49 4.18 -22.11 2.15
C ASN A 49 3.08 -21.55 3.06
N GLN A 50 2.26 -20.61 2.56
CA GLN A 50 1.12 -20.13 3.33
C GLN A 50 0.03 -21.21 3.40
N VAL A 51 -0.74 -21.21 4.49
CA VAL A 51 -1.92 -22.07 4.64
C VAL A 51 -2.86 -21.92 3.44
N SER A 52 -3.56 -22.99 3.08
CA SER A 52 -4.43 -22.97 1.91
C SER A 52 -5.51 -21.89 2.01
N LEU A 53 -5.92 -21.32 0.89
CA LEU A 53 -7.00 -20.32 0.84
C LEU A 53 -8.28 -20.81 1.54
N ARG A 54 -8.58 -22.11 1.42
CA ARG A 54 -9.75 -22.74 2.07
C ARG A 54 -9.64 -22.67 3.60
N GLU A 55 -8.48 -23.00 4.15
CA GLU A 55 -8.25 -22.91 5.60
C GLU A 55 -8.24 -21.47 6.09
N GLN A 56 -7.66 -20.55 5.32
CA GLN A 56 -7.68 -19.12 5.63
C GLN A 56 -9.12 -18.60 5.73
N ARG A 57 -9.97 -18.92 4.75
CA ARG A 57 -11.40 -18.55 4.75
C ARG A 57 -12.12 -19.09 5.98
N LYS A 58 -11.96 -20.38 6.29
CA LYS A 58 -12.55 -20.99 7.49
C LYS A 58 -12.09 -20.30 8.79
N ARG A 59 -10.83 -19.86 8.86
CA ARG A 59 -10.31 -19.10 10.02
C ARG A 59 -10.93 -17.70 10.09
N CYS A 60 -11.05 -17.00 8.96
CA CYS A 60 -11.69 -15.69 8.89
C CYS A 60 -13.17 -15.75 9.27
N GLU A 61 -13.92 -16.74 8.77
CA GLU A 61 -15.33 -16.96 9.12
C GLU A 61 -15.51 -17.23 10.62
N ARG A 62 -14.69 -18.10 11.20
CA ARG A 62 -14.70 -18.34 12.65
C ARG A 62 -14.48 -17.05 13.44
N ARG A 63 -13.48 -16.25 13.07
CA ARG A 63 -13.20 -14.96 13.72
C ARG A 63 -14.36 -13.97 13.55
N ARG A 64 -15.00 -13.94 12.39
CA ARG A 64 -16.17 -13.11 12.12
C ARG A 64 -17.35 -13.50 13.00
N LYS A 65 -17.68 -14.78 13.09
CA LYS A 65 -18.76 -15.29 13.94
C LYS A 65 -18.54 -14.94 15.41
N VAL A 66 -17.33 -15.14 15.93
CA VAL A 66 -16.97 -14.74 17.31
C VAL A 66 -17.16 -13.24 17.53
N ARG A 67 -16.75 -12.42 16.55
CA ARG A 67 -16.95 -10.97 16.61
C ARG A 67 -18.44 -10.59 16.60
N GLU A 68 -19.24 -11.24 15.76
CA GLU A 68 -20.69 -11.02 15.68
C GLU A 68 -21.38 -11.37 17.00
N ILE A 69 -21.06 -12.51 17.61
CA ILE A 69 -21.56 -12.91 18.93
C ILE A 69 -21.19 -11.85 19.98
N LYS A 70 -19.93 -11.40 20.00
CA LYS A 70 -19.47 -10.38 20.94
C LYS A 70 -20.22 -9.05 20.77
N LEU A 71 -20.46 -8.64 19.52
CA LEU A 71 -21.22 -7.43 19.22
C LEU A 71 -22.70 -7.56 19.62
N GLN A 72 -23.30 -8.74 19.42
CA GLN A 72 -24.67 -9.03 19.86
C GLN A 72 -24.79 -8.98 21.37
N ALA A 73 -23.84 -9.56 22.11
CA ALA A 73 -23.81 -9.50 23.57
C ALA A 73 -23.72 -8.05 24.07
N ILE A 74 -22.80 -7.24 23.49
CA ILE A 74 -22.68 -5.81 23.84
C ILE A 74 -23.99 -5.06 23.56
N LYS A 75 -24.65 -5.35 22.44
CA LYS A 75 -25.93 -4.72 22.08
C LYS A 75 -27.03 -5.10 23.08
N GLN A 76 -27.11 -6.37 23.46
CA GLN A 76 -28.07 -6.87 24.46
C GLN A 76 -27.82 -6.26 25.84
N GLU A 77 -26.56 -6.10 26.26
CA GLU A 77 -26.20 -5.42 27.51
C GLU A 77 -26.63 -3.95 27.49
N GLN A 78 -26.39 -3.24 26.39
CA GLN A 78 -26.80 -1.85 26.22
C GLN A 78 -28.33 -1.68 26.23
N GLU A 79 -29.04 -2.55 25.52
CA GLU A 79 -30.52 -2.58 25.52
C GLU A 79 -31.07 -2.87 26.93
N ALA A 80 -30.48 -3.80 27.67
CA ALA A 80 -30.87 -4.12 29.04
C ALA A 80 -30.57 -2.99 30.04
N ILE A 81 -29.52 -2.18 29.80
CA ILE A 81 -29.25 -0.97 30.60
C ILE A 81 -30.32 0.10 30.35
N MET A 82 -30.67 0.32 29.07
CA MET A 82 -31.64 1.34 28.66
C MET A 82 -33.09 0.98 29.02
N ALA A 83 -33.40 -0.30 29.26
CA ALA A 83 -34.73 -0.77 29.65
C ALA A 83 -34.96 -0.81 31.18
N LYS A 84 -33.98 -0.41 31.99
CA LYS A 84 -34.17 -0.23 33.44
C LYS A 84 -34.94 1.08 33.69
N PRO A 85 -36.00 1.06 34.54
CA PRO A 85 -36.87 2.21 34.78
C PRO A 85 -36.15 3.40 35.43
#